data_AF-A0A1Q3GVI6-F1
#
_entry.id   AF-A0A1Q3GVI6-F1
#
_cell.length_a   1.000
_cell.length_b   1.000
_cell.length_c   1.000
_cell.angle_alpha   90.00
_cell.angle_beta   90.00
_cell.angle_gamma   90.00
#
_symmetry.space_group_name_H-M   'P 1'
#
loop_
_entity.id
_entity.type
_entity.pdbx_description
1 polymer ?
#
loop_
_entity_poly.entity_id
_entity_poly.type
_entity_poly.pdbx_seq_one_letter_code
_entity_poly.pdbx_strand_id
1 'polypeptide(L)'
;MIIKFEDLATHYLHNEQLIKYDQIIVLLNNEEAFTRKALQNSYKIFIKALRNLKAYLEENQNFISSGSNCKGGYWEISYETFAQLNRECPKEMKIIYSSRSEEFGKNYVRIYWEGAQALPDNLIKEFESWI
;
A
#
# COMPACT_ATOMS: atom_id res chain seq x y z
N MET A 1 41.06 -42.90 12.59
CA MET A 1 39.65 -42.58 12.91
C MET A 1 38.79 -43.27 11.86
N ILE A 2 37.89 -44.16 12.26
CA ILE A 2 37.02 -44.89 11.31
C ILE A 2 35.69 -44.12 11.27
N ILE A 3 35.36 -43.53 10.12
CA ILE A 3 34.06 -42.87 9.89
C ILE A 3 33.04 -43.98 9.59
N LYS A 4 31.93 -44.03 10.32
CA LYS A 4 30.87 -45.01 10.08
C LYS A 4 29.89 -44.50 9.01
N PHE A 5 29.16 -45.43 8.40
CA PHE A 5 28.16 -45.09 7.39
C PHE A 5 27.08 -44.14 7.94
N GLU A 6 26.68 -44.32 9.19
CA GLU A 6 25.68 -43.48 9.87
C GLU A 6 26.18 -42.05 10.06
N ASP A 7 27.48 -41.85 10.34
CA ASP A 7 28.11 -40.53 10.44
C ASP A 7 28.06 -39.81 9.09
N LEU A 8 28.33 -40.55 8.01
CA LEU A 8 28.28 -40.03 6.65
C LEU A 8 26.84 -39.67 6.23
N ALA A 9 25.87 -40.54 6.52
CA ALA A 9 24.46 -40.31 6.22
C ALA A 9 23.90 -39.10 6.99
N THR A 10 24.29 -38.94 8.26
CA THR A 10 23.89 -37.79 9.09
C THR A 10 24.50 -36.50 8.54
N HIS A 11 25.77 -36.50 8.14
CA HIS A 11 26.43 -35.36 7.53
C HIS A 11 25.77 -34.96 6.19
N TYR A 12 25.42 -35.91 5.33
CA TYR A 12 24.70 -35.62 4.09
C TYR A 12 23.33 -35.00 4.35
N LEU A 13 22.54 -35.59 5.25
CA LEU A 13 21.22 -35.07 5.59
C LEU A 13 21.30 -33.65 6.17
N HIS A 14 22.30 -33.39 7.03
CA HIS A 14 22.54 -32.06 7.58
C HIS A 14 22.87 -31.03 6.48
N ASN A 15 23.73 -31.38 5.53
CA ASN A 15 24.07 -30.50 4.41
C ASN A 15 22.86 -30.24 3.51
N GLU A 16 22.03 -31.23 3.23
CA GLU A 16 20.79 -31.02 2.48
C GLU A 16 19.82 -30.07 3.22
N GLN A 17 19.74 -30.16 4.55
CA GLN A 17 18.95 -29.23 5.35
C GLN A 17 19.50 -27.81 5.30
N LEU A 18 20.82 -27.63 5.39
CA LEU A 18 21.46 -26.32 5.26
C LEU A 18 21.19 -25.68 3.88
N ILE A 19 21.31 -26.45 2.80
CA ILE A 19 20.99 -25.97 1.44
C ILE A 19 19.52 -25.51 1.36
N LYS A 20 18.59 -26.26 1.96
CA LYS A 20 17.17 -25.87 2.00
C LYS A 20 16.95 -24.59 2.81
N TYR A 21 17.64 -24.41 3.94
CA TYR A 21 17.56 -23.16 4.71
C TYR A 21 18.08 -21.96 3.91
N ASP A 22 19.19 -22.11 3.20
CA ASP A 22 19.72 -21.05 2.34
C ASP A 22 18.72 -20.66 1.24
N GLN A 23 18.06 -21.65 0.63
CA GLN A 23 17.00 -21.41 -0.37
C GLN A 23 15.82 -20.63 0.23
N ILE A 24 15.38 -20.98 1.45
CA ILE A 24 14.29 -20.28 2.15
C ILE A 24 14.69 -18.82 2.45
N ILE A 25 15.91 -18.59 2.92
CA ILE A 25 16.43 -17.23 3.20
C ILE A 25 16.41 -16.37 1.94
N VAL A 26 16.83 -16.92 0.80
CA VAL A 26 16.78 -16.21 -0.48
C VAL A 26 15.35 -15.86 -0.89
N LEU A 27 14.40 -16.79 -0.72
CA LEU A 27 12.99 -16.52 -1.02
C LEU A 27 12.43 -15.41 -0.14
N LEU A 28 12.71 -15.42 1.17
CA LEU A 28 12.28 -14.39 2.10
C LEU A 28 12.84 -13.01 1.74
N ASN A 29 14.13 -12.93 1.40
CA ASN A 29 14.76 -11.68 0.97
C ASN A 29 14.12 -11.13 -0.32
N ASN A 30 13.76 -12.01 -1.25
CA ASN A 30 13.06 -11.62 -2.48
C ASN A 30 11.64 -11.12 -2.22
N GLU A 31 10.89 -11.77 -1.33
CA GLU A 31 9.55 -11.32 -0.91
C GLU A 31 9.58 -9.97 -0.20
N GLU A 32 10.58 -9.74 0.66
CA GLU A 32 10.77 -8.45 1.33
C GLU A 32 11.05 -7.34 0.31
N ALA A 33 11.98 -7.58 -0.63
CA ALA A 33 12.32 -6.63 -1.67
C ALA A 33 11.11 -6.29 -2.56
N PHE A 34 10.32 -7.30 -2.93
CA PHE A 34 9.08 -7.13 -3.68
C PHE A 34 8.06 -6.28 -2.92
N THR A 35 7.79 -6.64 -1.66
CA THR A 35 6.83 -5.93 -0.79
C THR A 35 7.22 -4.47 -0.58
N ARG A 36 8.52 -4.21 -0.35
CA ARG A 36 9.05 -2.86 -0.21
C ARG A 36 8.85 -2.02 -1.47
N LYS A 37 9.11 -2.59 -2.65
CA LYS A 37 8.89 -1.90 -3.93
C LYS A 37 7.41 -1.60 -4.17
N ALA A 38 6.53 -2.56 -3.87
CA ALA A 38 5.09 -2.38 -3.99
C ALA A 38 4.58 -1.25 -3.07
N LEU A 39 5.03 -1.22 -1.81
CA LEU A 39 4.70 -0.14 -0.86
C LEU A 39 5.18 1.23 -1.34
N GLN A 40 6.40 1.33 -1.84
CA GLN A 40 6.95 2.59 -2.37
C GLN A 40 6.15 3.12 -3.57
N ASN A 41 5.81 2.24 -4.51
CA ASN A 41 5.01 2.61 -5.67
C ASN A 41 3.58 3.01 -5.27
N SER A 42 2.99 2.25 -4.35
CA SER A 42 1.66 2.54 -3.80
C SER A 42 1.60 3.91 -3.15
N TYR A 43 2.61 4.23 -2.34
CA TYR A 43 2.72 5.54 -1.70
C TYR A 43 2.78 6.69 -2.71
N LYS A 44 3.58 6.56 -3.77
CA LYS A 44 3.67 7.57 -4.83
C LYS A 44 2.34 7.82 -5.54
N ILE A 45 1.66 6.74 -5.94
CA ILE A 45 0.34 6.79 -6.58
C ILE A 45 -0.67 7.45 -5.64
N PHE A 46 -0.67 7.08 -4.36
CA PHE A 46 -1.56 7.63 -3.35
C PHE A 46 -1.36 9.14 -3.15
N ILE A 47 -0.11 9.58 -2.99
CA ILE A 47 0.22 11.01 -2.88
C ILE A 47 -0.19 11.79 -4.14
N LYS A 48 -0.02 11.20 -5.33
CA LYS A 48 -0.47 11.83 -6.58
C LYS A 48 -1.98 11.99 -6.62
N ALA A 49 -2.73 10.95 -6.23
CA ALA A 49 -4.20 11.00 -6.16
C ALA A 49 -4.68 12.11 -5.22
N LEU A 50 -4.11 12.18 -4.01
CA LEU A 50 -4.43 13.22 -3.04
C LEU A 50 -4.13 14.62 -3.58
N ARG A 51 -2.97 14.83 -4.20
CA ARG A 51 -2.61 16.15 -4.78
C ARG A 51 -3.62 16.59 -5.83
N ASN A 52 -4.06 15.67 -6.70
CA ASN A 52 -5.06 15.96 -7.71
C ASN A 52 -6.42 16.31 -7.08
N LEU A 53 -6.87 15.54 -6.08
CA LEU A 53 -8.11 15.83 -5.34
C LEU A 53 -8.05 17.20 -4.65
N LYS A 54 -6.92 17.52 -4.02
CA LYS A 54 -6.72 18.82 -3.37
C LYS A 54 -6.83 19.97 -4.37
N ALA A 55 -6.13 19.88 -5.50
CA ALA A 55 -6.18 20.90 -6.55
C ALA A 55 -7.62 21.09 -7.06
N TYR A 56 -8.34 20.00 -7.31
CA TYR A 56 -9.74 20.05 -7.73
C TYR A 56 -10.64 20.74 -6.68
N LEU A 57 -10.47 20.43 -5.39
CA LEU A 57 -11.28 21.04 -4.33
C LEU A 57 -10.98 22.54 -4.16
N GLU A 58 -9.72 22.95 -4.31
CA GLU A 58 -9.29 24.35 -4.29
C GLU A 58 -9.90 25.13 -5.48
N GLU A 59 -9.90 24.55 -6.68
CA GLU A 59 -10.51 25.15 -7.88
C GLU A 59 -12.03 25.31 -7.74
N ASN A 60 -12.71 24.35 -7.11
CA ASN A 60 -14.15 24.36 -6.93
C ASN A 60 -14.62 25.08 -5.65
N GLN A 61 -13.71 25.73 -4.92
CA GLN A 61 -14.00 26.43 -3.65
C GLN A 61 -14.75 25.57 -2.62
N ASN A 62 -14.57 24.25 -2.67
CA ASN A 62 -15.20 23.34 -1.75
C ASN A 62 -14.50 23.45 -0.38
N PHE A 63 -15.27 23.73 0.68
CA PHE A 63 -14.70 23.83 2.02
C PHE A 63 -14.28 22.46 2.52
N ILE A 64 -13.02 22.37 2.96
CA ILE A 64 -12.45 21.18 3.57
C ILE A 64 -12.05 21.53 5.00
N SER A 65 -12.57 20.79 5.98
CA SER A 65 -11.97 20.81 7.31
C SER A 65 -10.83 19.81 7.34
N SER A 66 -9.69 20.16 7.92
CA SER A 66 -8.55 19.26 8.06
C SER A 66 -8.25 19.00 9.53
N GLY A 67 -7.82 17.76 9.83
CA GLY A 67 -7.46 17.36 11.17
C GLY A 67 -6.45 16.21 11.15
N SER A 68 -6.09 15.73 12.33
CA SER A 68 -5.24 14.55 12.49
C SER A 68 -5.73 13.63 13.60
N ASN A 69 -5.49 12.33 13.43
CA ASN A 69 -5.73 11.32 14.44
C ASN A 69 -4.65 10.22 14.38
N CYS A 70 -4.87 9.10 15.07
CA CYS A 70 -3.94 7.96 15.08
C CYS A 70 -3.78 7.24 13.73
N LYS A 71 -4.63 7.52 12.73
CA LYS A 71 -4.50 7.04 11.34
C LYS A 71 -3.79 8.05 10.44
N GLY A 72 -3.31 9.15 11.02
CA GLY A 72 -2.70 10.27 10.32
C GLY A 72 -3.65 11.44 10.09
N GLY A 73 -3.32 12.28 9.13
CA GLY A 73 -4.14 13.43 8.81
C GLY A 73 -5.30 13.11 7.86
N TYR A 74 -6.39 13.88 7.94
CA TYR A 74 -7.59 13.68 7.14
C TYR A 74 -8.24 14.98 6.66
N TRP A 75 -8.88 14.90 5.49
CA TRP A 75 -9.84 15.88 4.98
C TRP A 75 -11.25 15.44 5.32
N GLU A 76 -11.99 16.27 6.03
CA GLU A 76 -13.40 16.12 6.27
C GLU A 76 -14.19 16.97 5.28
N ILE A 77 -15.01 16.29 4.48
CA ILE A 77 -15.81 16.87 3.41
C ILE A 77 -17.28 16.47 3.56
N SER A 78 -18.16 17.27 2.95
CA SER A 78 -19.59 16.94 2.92
C SER A 78 -19.85 15.74 2.01
N TYR A 79 -21.02 15.10 2.19
CA TYR A 79 -21.48 14.05 1.28
C TYR A 79 -21.67 14.55 -0.16
N GLU A 80 -22.04 15.82 -0.34
CA GLU A 80 -22.20 16.43 -1.66
C GLU A 80 -20.86 16.56 -2.38
N THR A 81 -19.85 17.09 -1.68
CA THR A 81 -18.48 17.18 -2.18
C THR A 81 -17.92 15.78 -2.47
N PHE A 82 -18.16 14.80 -1.59
CA PHE A 82 -17.75 13.42 -1.82
C PHE A 82 -18.41 12.83 -3.08
N ALA A 83 -19.70 13.07 -3.29
CA ALA A 83 -20.41 12.63 -4.50
C ALA A 83 -19.92 13.35 -5.76
N GLN A 84 -19.48 14.59 -5.65
CA GLN A 84 -18.85 15.34 -6.74
C GLN A 84 -17.49 14.73 -7.12
N LEU A 85 -16.62 14.48 -6.15
CA LEU A 85 -15.32 13.82 -6.36
C LEU A 85 -15.47 12.45 -7.03
N ASN A 86 -16.49 11.68 -6.65
CA ASN A 86 -16.77 10.39 -7.28
C ASN A 86 -17.16 10.49 -8.77
N ARG A 87 -17.81 11.58 -9.16
CA ARG A 87 -18.23 11.81 -10.55
C ARG A 87 -17.10 12.38 -11.40
N GLU A 88 -16.32 13.31 -10.82
CA GLU A 88 -15.38 14.13 -11.58
C GLU A 88 -13.91 13.71 -11.42
N CYS A 89 -13.56 13.02 -10.33
CA CYS A 89 -12.22 12.47 -10.07
C CYS A 89 -12.25 10.94 -9.86
N PRO A 90 -12.83 10.15 -10.79
CA PRO A 90 -13.05 8.72 -10.57
C PRO A 90 -11.75 7.91 -10.43
N LYS A 91 -10.66 8.36 -11.06
CA LYS A 91 -9.35 7.69 -10.98
C LYS A 91 -8.75 7.84 -9.59
N GLU A 92 -8.75 9.06 -9.06
CA GLU A 92 -8.26 9.37 -7.73
C GLU A 92 -9.11 8.66 -6.67
N MET A 93 -10.44 8.71 -6.81
CA MET A 93 -11.34 8.04 -5.86
C MET A 93 -11.16 6.51 -5.87
N LYS A 94 -10.88 5.90 -7.03
CA LYS A 94 -10.52 4.47 -7.12
C LYS A 94 -9.31 4.14 -6.24
N ILE A 95 -8.31 5.02 -6.20
CA ILE A 95 -7.14 4.87 -5.33
C ILE A 95 -7.54 4.99 -3.86
N ILE A 96 -8.33 6.01 -3.49
CA ILE A 96 -8.80 6.23 -2.11
C ILE A 96 -9.54 5.00 -1.55
N TYR A 97 -10.46 4.42 -2.33
CA TYR A 97 -11.20 3.22 -1.93
C TYR A 97 -10.29 2.00 -1.77
N SER A 98 -9.29 1.87 -2.64
CA SER A 98 -8.40 0.71 -2.65
C SER A 98 -7.48 0.68 -1.43
N SER A 99 -7.18 1.84 -0.85
CA SER A 99 -6.37 1.99 0.36
C SER A 99 -7.19 2.14 1.63
N ARG A 100 -8.52 1.92 1.57
CA ARG A 100 -9.46 2.06 2.70
C ARG A 100 -9.23 3.35 3.49
N SER A 101 -8.99 4.42 2.75
CA SER A 101 -8.58 5.71 3.32
C SER A 101 -9.77 6.62 3.59
N GLU A 102 -10.98 6.08 3.54
CA GLU A 102 -12.22 6.80 3.81
C GLU A 102 -12.90 6.36 5.12
N GLU A 103 -13.52 7.30 5.83
CA GLU A 103 -14.39 7.06 6.98
C GLU A 103 -15.70 7.84 6.82
N PHE A 104 -16.82 7.16 7.01
CA PHE A 104 -18.16 7.73 6.88
C PHE A 104 -18.71 8.10 8.26
N GLY A 105 -18.86 9.39 8.50
CA GLY A 105 -19.52 9.94 9.68
C GLY A 105 -20.99 10.26 9.42
N LYS A 106 -21.72 10.73 10.45
CA LYS A 106 -23.15 11.04 10.33
C LYS A 106 -23.45 12.09 9.23
N ASN A 107 -22.61 13.12 9.13
CA ASN A 107 -22.81 14.26 8.22
C ASN A 107 -21.58 14.57 7.36
N TYR A 108 -20.57 13.70 7.36
CA TYR A 108 -19.29 13.96 6.70
C TYR A 108 -18.66 12.66 6.18
N VAL A 109 -17.72 12.83 5.26
CA VAL A 109 -16.77 11.78 4.86
C VAL A 109 -15.37 12.30 5.15
N ARG A 110 -14.54 11.47 5.79
CA ARG A 110 -13.11 11.75 5.99
C ARG A 110 -12.29 10.98 4.98
N ILE A 111 -11.36 11.65 4.31
CA ILE A 111 -10.34 11.04 3.46
C ILE A 111 -8.98 11.23 4.14
N TYR A 112 -8.37 10.12 4.58
CA TYR A 112 -7.05 10.08 5.20
C TYR A 112 -5.96 10.20 4.16
N TRP A 113 -4.91 10.96 4.47
CA TRP A 113 -3.75 11.13 3.58
C TRP A 113 -2.49 10.36 4.00
N GLU A 114 -2.52 9.67 5.15
CA GLU A 114 -1.50 8.69 5.53
C GLU A 114 -2.03 7.26 5.35
N GLY A 115 -2.20 6.84 4.10
CA GLY A 115 -2.53 5.46 3.76
C GLY A 115 -1.28 4.58 3.87
N ALA A 116 -1.09 3.87 4.99
CA ALA A 116 0.03 2.92 5.16
C ALA A 116 -0.17 1.58 4.42
N GLN A 117 -1.01 1.54 3.39
CA GLN A 117 -1.41 0.30 2.70
C GLN A 117 -0.79 0.22 1.30
N ALA A 118 -0.33 -0.98 0.95
CA ALA A 118 0.04 -1.30 -0.42
C ALA A 118 -1.23 -1.40 -1.28
N LEU A 119 -1.19 -0.78 -2.46
CA LEU A 119 -2.17 -0.99 -3.50
C LEU A 119 -1.98 -2.38 -4.11
N PRO A 120 -3.07 -3.05 -4.53
CA PRO A 120 -3.01 -4.24 -5.37
C PRO A 120 -2.12 -4.06 -6.62
N ASP A 121 -1.38 -5.09 -7.00
CA ASP A 121 -0.42 -5.05 -8.13
C ASP A 121 -1.04 -4.61 -9.46
N ASN A 122 -2.29 -5.00 -9.71
CA ASN A 122 -3.02 -4.60 -10.91
C ASN A 122 -3.25 -3.08 -10.96
N LEU A 123 -3.52 -2.45 -9.82
CA LEU A 123 -3.64 -1.00 -9.72
C LEU A 123 -2.29 -0.31 -9.83
N ILE A 124 -1.23 -0.88 -9.24
CA ILE A 124 0.13 -0.33 -9.42
C ILE A 124 0.50 -0.29 -10.91
N LYS A 125 0.18 -1.35 -11.67
CA LYS A 125 0.41 -1.39 -13.12
C LYS A 125 -0.46 -0.40 -13.89
N GLU A 126 -1.76 -0.34 -13.57
CA GLU A 126 -2.68 0.61 -14.20
C GLU A 126 -2.24 2.07 -14.04
N PHE A 127 -1.65 2.40 -12.88
CA PHE A 127 -1.19 3.73 -12.52
C PHE A 127 0.34 3.88 -12.55
N GLU A 128 1.04 3.06 -13.33
CA GLU A 128 2.51 3.12 -13.41
C GLU A 128 3.01 4.50 -13.86
N SER A 129 2.24 5.19 -14.71
CA SER A 129 2.51 6.57 -15.13
C SER A 129 2.47 7.63 -14.01
N TRP A 130 2.01 7.27 -12.81
CA TRP A 130 1.91 8.17 -11.64
C TRP A 130 3.04 7.98 -10.62
N ILE A 131 3.95 7.02 -10.86
CA ILE A 131 5.11 6.68 -10.02
C ILE A 131 6.30 7.59 -10.33
#